data_AF-A0A8T9Q8P2-F1
#
_entry.id   AF-A0A8T9Q8P2-F1
#
_cell.length_a   1.000
_cell.length_b   1.000
_cell.length_c   1.000
_cell.angle_alpha   90.00
_cell.angle_beta   90.00
_cell.angle_gamma   90.00
#
_symmetry.space_group_name_H-M   'P 1'
#
loop_
_entity.id
_entity.type
_entity.pdbx_description
1 polymer ?
#
loop_
_entity_poly.entity_id
_entity_poly.type
_entity_poly.pdbx_seq_one_letter_code
_entity_poly.pdbx_strand_id
1 'polypeptide(L)'
;MKYNLLLALLFLSLSGFGQGKTVHITLDKARSRYFDPQYTACVDSALAIMNAVFSSAEFQTRYADASFPKINYCDEQARENQASDFITGPQMYSTLFQAAQASWAVKLKRRGPALGSTLPHTGITTAYYKNIRADMPELPRAYALAVNLCHEYMHELEYCHRSNRFNEPDAAHPDPEGYQKDIAYRVGWDAFYQLVEWVKQGKPIPDL
;
A
#
# COMPACT_ATOMS: atom_id res chain seq x y z
N MET A 1 -5.21 -41.74 34.27
CA MET A 1 -5.41 -40.30 34.04
C MET A 1 -4.08 -39.59 33.73
N LYS A 2 -3.49 -39.80 32.54
CA LYS A 2 -2.20 -39.19 32.16
C LYS A 2 -2.15 -38.63 30.73
N TYR A 3 -3.29 -38.51 30.04
CA TYR A 3 -3.34 -38.08 28.64
C TYR A 3 -4.01 -36.72 28.40
N ASN A 4 -4.47 -36.03 29.45
CA ASN A 4 -5.16 -34.73 29.29
C ASN A 4 -4.22 -33.52 29.48
N LEU A 5 -2.98 -33.70 29.92
CA LEU A 5 -2.04 -32.59 30.13
C LEU A 5 -1.21 -32.23 28.88
N LEU A 6 -1.05 -33.16 27.93
CA LEU A 6 -0.29 -32.88 26.70
C LEU A 6 -1.10 -32.15 25.61
N LEU A 7 -2.44 -32.23 25.64
CA LEU A 7 -3.27 -31.51 24.66
C LEU A 7 -3.41 -30.02 24.98
N ALA A 8 -3.29 -29.61 26.25
CA ALA A 8 -3.36 -28.20 26.63
C ALA A 8 -2.08 -27.41 26.27
N LEU A 9 -0.94 -28.08 26.14
CA LEU A 9 0.33 -27.45 25.75
C LEU A 9 0.49 -27.29 24.23
N LEU A 10 -0.26 -28.03 23.42
CA LEU A 10 -0.25 -27.86 21.95
C LEU A 10 -1.13 -26.68 21.47
N PHE A 11 -2.09 -26.22 22.27
CA PHE A 11 -2.91 -25.05 21.93
C PHE A 11 -2.33 -23.72 22.45
N LEU A 12 -1.35 -23.75 23.35
CA LEU A 12 -0.60 -22.57 23.80
C LEU A 12 0.60 -22.23 22.90
N SER A 13 1.00 -23.12 21.99
CA SER A 13 2.03 -22.84 20.98
C SER A 13 1.49 -22.27 19.66
N LEU A 14 0.16 -22.17 19.50
CA LEU A 14 -0.47 -21.61 18.30
C LEU A 14 -0.92 -20.15 18.48
N SER A 15 -0.80 -19.58 19.68
CA SER A 15 -1.06 -18.15 19.94
C SER A 15 0.17 -17.25 19.73
N GLY A 16 1.26 -17.81 19.19
CA GLY A 16 2.52 -17.10 18.90
C GLY A 16 2.77 -16.77 17.42
N PHE A 17 1.87 -17.14 16.49
CA PHE A 17 1.89 -16.55 15.15
C PHE A 17 1.31 -15.15 15.28
N GLY A 18 2.21 -14.20 15.49
CA GLY A 18 1.91 -12.82 15.84
C GLY A 18 0.73 -12.26 15.06
N GLN A 19 -0.19 -11.62 15.78
CA GLN A 19 -1.07 -10.64 15.16
C GLN A 19 -0.17 -9.73 14.32
N GLY A 20 -0.28 -9.81 12.99
CA GLY A 20 0.50 -8.99 12.08
C GLY A 20 0.37 -7.52 12.48
N LYS A 21 1.40 -6.71 12.22
CA LYS A 21 1.32 -5.28 12.52
C LYS A 21 0.13 -4.70 11.76
N THR A 22 -0.73 -3.96 12.44
CA THR A 22 -1.84 -3.27 11.78
C THR A 22 -1.46 -1.83 11.52
N VAL A 23 -1.90 -1.29 10.39
CA VAL A 23 -1.83 0.13 10.10
C VAL A 23 -3.23 0.72 10.13
N HIS A 24 -3.35 1.94 10.65
CA HIS A 24 -4.61 2.66 10.70
C HIS A 24 -4.44 4.07 10.15
N ILE A 25 -4.63 4.20 8.84
CA ILE A 25 -4.64 5.47 8.13
C ILE A 25 -6.08 5.94 8.01
N THR A 26 -6.36 7.11 8.58
CA THR A 26 -7.68 7.73 8.60
C THR A 26 -7.78 8.84 7.57
N LEU A 27 -8.98 9.02 7.02
CA LEU A 27 -9.23 10.10 6.06
C LEU A 27 -9.32 11.44 6.78
N ASP A 28 -8.47 12.39 6.39
CA ASP A 28 -8.65 13.78 6.76
C ASP A 28 -9.77 14.41 5.91
N LYS A 29 -11.00 14.36 6.41
CA LYS A 29 -12.18 14.90 5.71
C LYS A 29 -12.13 16.42 5.56
N ALA A 30 -11.43 17.14 6.44
CA ALA A 30 -11.35 18.59 6.42
C ALA A 30 -10.48 19.11 5.28
N ARG A 31 -9.37 18.41 4.98
CA ARG A 31 -8.45 18.75 3.88
C ARG A 31 -8.75 18.01 2.57
N SER A 32 -9.53 16.93 2.62
CA SER A 32 -9.91 16.17 1.41
C SER A 32 -10.85 16.97 0.50
N ARG A 33 -10.71 16.77 -0.81
CA ARG A 33 -11.52 17.45 -1.84
C ARG A 33 -11.87 16.47 -2.95
N TYR A 34 -13.12 16.51 -3.40
CA TYR A 34 -13.61 15.62 -4.45
C TYR A 34 -14.17 16.45 -5.60
N PHE A 35 -13.89 16.04 -6.83
CA PHE A 35 -14.48 16.67 -8.01
C PHE A 35 -16.01 16.48 -8.08
N ASP A 36 -16.55 15.50 -7.33
CA ASP A 36 -17.97 15.21 -7.24
C ASP A 36 -18.28 14.52 -5.88
N PRO A 37 -19.24 15.02 -5.08
CA PRO A 37 -19.55 14.50 -3.75
C PRO A 37 -19.94 13.02 -3.70
N GLN A 38 -20.47 12.45 -4.80
CA GLN A 38 -20.89 11.04 -4.83
C GLN A 38 -19.74 10.05 -4.60
N TYR A 39 -18.49 10.51 -4.71
CA TYR A 39 -17.30 9.67 -4.51
C TYR A 39 -16.81 9.63 -3.06
N THR A 40 -17.42 10.36 -2.14
CA THR A 40 -17.00 10.39 -0.72
C THR A 40 -16.94 8.98 -0.12
N ALA A 41 -18.02 8.21 -0.27
CA ALA A 41 -18.08 6.82 0.21
C ALA A 41 -17.02 5.94 -0.47
N CYS A 42 -16.76 6.15 -1.76
CA CYS A 42 -15.74 5.40 -2.49
C CYS A 42 -14.32 5.66 -1.95
N VAL A 43 -14.01 6.88 -1.51
CA VAL A 43 -12.71 7.22 -0.90
C VAL A 43 -12.61 6.61 0.51
N ASP A 44 -13.67 6.71 1.31
CA ASP A 44 -13.75 6.06 2.63
C ASP A 44 -13.49 4.54 2.48
N SER A 45 -14.17 3.88 1.53
CA SER A 45 -13.96 2.46 1.22
C SER A 45 -12.54 2.16 0.75
N ALA A 46 -11.96 3.00 -0.11
CA ALA A 46 -10.62 2.78 -0.65
C ALA A 46 -9.55 2.84 0.46
N LEU A 47 -9.70 3.73 1.44
CA LEU A 47 -8.80 3.76 2.61
C LEU A 47 -8.97 2.55 3.52
N ALA A 48 -10.20 2.08 3.74
CA ALA A 48 -10.43 0.85 4.49
C ALA A 48 -9.74 -0.36 3.82
N ILE A 49 -9.88 -0.47 2.49
CA ILE A 49 -9.22 -1.52 1.68
C ILE A 49 -7.69 -1.39 1.77
N MET A 50 -7.15 -0.18 1.62
CA MET A 50 -5.71 0.08 1.72
C MET A 50 -5.15 -0.35 3.08
N ASN A 51 -5.81 0.02 4.18
CA ASN A 51 -5.43 -0.44 5.52
C ASN A 51 -5.45 -1.97 5.62
N ALA A 52 -6.45 -2.61 5.02
CA ALA A 52 -6.56 -4.07 5.00
C ALA A 52 -5.47 -4.74 4.17
N VAL A 53 -5.05 -4.15 3.05
CA VAL A 53 -3.92 -4.64 2.23
C VAL A 53 -2.64 -4.60 3.05
N PHE A 54 -2.27 -3.45 3.61
CA PHE A 54 -1.05 -3.32 4.40
C PHE A 54 -1.05 -4.17 5.68
N SER A 55 -2.22 -4.33 6.32
CA SER A 55 -2.37 -5.15 7.52
C SER A 55 -2.49 -6.66 7.22
N SER A 56 -2.51 -7.07 5.94
CA SER A 56 -2.64 -8.48 5.57
C SER A 56 -1.33 -9.25 5.78
N ALA A 57 -1.47 -10.53 6.13
CA ALA A 57 -0.32 -11.43 6.26
C ALA A 57 0.38 -11.64 4.92
N GLU A 58 -0.39 -11.68 3.83
CA GLU A 58 0.12 -11.81 2.46
C GLU A 58 1.05 -10.66 2.10
N PHE A 59 0.63 -9.42 2.35
CA PHE A 59 1.48 -8.25 2.12
C PHE A 59 2.72 -8.30 3.01
N GLN A 60 2.55 -8.55 4.31
CA GLN A 60 3.66 -8.58 5.27
C GLN A 60 4.70 -9.67 4.99
N THR A 61 4.28 -10.80 4.43
CA THR A 61 5.21 -11.88 4.05
C THR A 61 6.01 -11.52 2.80
N ARG A 62 5.42 -10.78 1.83
CA ARG A 62 6.10 -10.45 0.55
C ARG A 62 7.37 -9.62 0.70
N TYR A 63 7.47 -8.80 1.75
CA TYR A 63 8.66 -7.98 1.99
C TYR A 63 9.50 -8.40 3.18
N ALA A 64 9.23 -9.54 3.83
CA ALA A 64 10.04 -9.99 4.97
C ALA A 64 11.54 -10.05 4.64
N ASP A 65 11.88 -10.53 3.43
CA ASP A 65 13.25 -10.67 2.93
C ASP A 65 13.55 -9.75 1.72
N ALA A 66 12.68 -8.77 1.45
CA ALA A 66 12.90 -7.85 0.35
C ALA A 66 14.02 -6.86 0.67
N SER A 67 14.73 -6.43 -0.37
CA SER A 67 15.79 -5.42 -0.28
C SER A 67 15.75 -4.55 -1.53
N PHE A 68 15.79 -3.23 -1.33
CA PHE A 68 15.68 -2.24 -2.38
C PHE A 68 16.89 -1.29 -2.33
N PRO A 69 17.37 -0.77 -3.46
CA PRO A 69 18.45 0.20 -3.43
C PRO A 69 18.04 1.49 -2.70
N LYS A 70 18.95 2.10 -1.94
CA LYS A 70 18.70 3.34 -1.17
C LYS A 70 18.31 4.56 -2.03
N ILE A 71 18.48 4.48 -3.35
CA ILE A 71 18.01 5.51 -4.29
C ILE A 71 16.48 5.69 -4.27
N ASN A 72 15.75 4.75 -3.65
CA ASN A 72 14.31 4.91 -3.42
C ASN A 72 13.99 6.00 -2.38
N TYR A 73 14.93 6.49 -1.57
CA TYR A 73 14.64 7.66 -0.74
C TYR A 73 14.46 8.91 -1.60
N CYS A 74 13.40 9.69 -1.33
CA CYS A 74 13.13 10.94 -2.05
C CYS A 74 14.18 12.01 -1.77
N ASP A 75 14.66 12.10 -0.52
CA ASP A 75 15.63 13.10 -0.11
C ASP A 75 17.07 12.58 -0.21
N GLU A 76 17.92 13.36 -0.86
CA GLU A 76 19.33 13.01 -1.07
C GLU A 76 20.11 12.97 0.24
N GLN A 77 19.82 13.85 1.18
CA GLN A 77 20.48 13.88 2.48
C GLN A 77 20.04 12.71 3.36
N ALA A 78 18.76 12.35 3.35
CA ALA A 78 18.23 11.15 4.01
C ALA A 78 18.92 9.89 3.47
N ARG A 79 19.16 9.82 2.16
CA ARG A 79 19.89 8.75 1.49
C ARG A 79 21.37 8.69 1.88
N GLU A 80 22.05 9.83 1.94
CA GLU A 80 23.47 9.93 2.31
C GLU A 80 23.71 9.54 3.78
N ASN A 81 22.75 9.84 4.66
CA ASN A 81 22.81 9.49 6.07
C ASN A 81 22.61 7.99 6.35
N GLN A 82 22.23 7.18 5.35
CA GLN A 82 22.10 5.73 5.51
C GLN A 82 23.46 5.03 5.39
N ALA A 83 23.80 4.24 6.42
CA ALA A 83 25.00 3.41 6.41
C ALA A 83 24.95 2.26 5.37
N SER A 84 23.74 1.82 4.97
CA SER A 84 23.51 0.73 4.03
C SER A 84 23.14 1.29 2.65
N ASP A 85 23.64 0.65 1.58
CA ASP A 85 23.22 0.92 0.20
C ASP A 85 21.82 0.39 -0.14
N PHE A 86 21.19 -0.29 0.83
CA PHE A 86 19.89 -0.92 0.67
C PHE A 86 18.93 -0.56 1.80
N ILE A 87 17.65 -0.49 1.43
CA ILE A 87 16.47 -0.42 2.29
C ILE A 87 15.91 -1.83 2.37
N THR A 88 15.94 -2.43 3.55
CA THR A 88 15.35 -3.73 3.80
C THR A 88 13.85 -3.61 3.99
N GLY A 89 13.10 -4.67 3.69
CA GLY A 89 11.65 -4.69 3.95
C GLY A 89 11.28 -4.49 5.42
N PRO A 90 12.02 -5.02 6.42
CA PRO A 90 11.84 -4.65 7.82
C PRO A 90 11.98 -3.14 8.10
N GLN A 91 12.90 -2.43 7.43
CA GLN A 91 12.99 -0.97 7.54
C GLN A 91 11.77 -0.29 6.90
N MET A 92 11.36 -0.73 5.70
CA MET A 92 10.16 -0.24 5.03
C MET A 92 8.90 -0.42 5.91
N TYR A 93 8.74 -1.58 6.54
CA TYR A 93 7.67 -1.84 7.49
C TYR A 93 7.77 -0.99 8.74
N SER A 94 8.99 -0.79 9.27
CA SER A 94 9.16 0.10 10.42
C SER A 94 8.60 1.48 10.13
N THR A 95 8.85 2.03 8.93
CA THR A 95 8.30 3.33 8.48
C THR A 95 6.78 3.26 8.29
N LEU A 96 6.28 2.25 7.58
CA LEU A 96 4.85 2.08 7.30
C LEU A 96 3.99 1.97 8.57
N PHE A 97 4.49 1.26 9.58
CA PHE A 97 3.79 1.01 10.83
C PHE A 97 4.25 1.94 11.97
N GLN A 98 5.07 2.97 11.70
CA GLN A 98 5.60 3.87 12.73
C GLN A 98 4.50 4.72 13.36
N ALA A 99 3.55 5.18 12.52
CA ALA A 99 2.42 5.98 12.97
C ALA A 99 1.25 5.06 13.32
N ALA A 100 0.97 4.89 14.62
CA ALA A 100 -0.16 4.10 15.09
C ALA A 100 -1.51 4.59 14.54
N GLN A 101 -1.64 5.89 14.22
CA GLN A 101 -2.78 6.49 13.54
C GLN A 101 -2.31 7.67 12.67
N ALA A 102 -2.19 7.48 11.35
CA ALA A 102 -1.91 8.59 10.44
C ALA A 102 -3.22 9.21 9.95
N SER A 103 -3.24 10.54 9.74
CA SER A 103 -4.36 11.22 9.08
C SER A 103 -3.91 11.74 7.72
N TRP A 104 -4.57 11.28 6.66
CA TRP A 104 -4.14 11.51 5.29
C TRP A 104 -5.28 12.07 4.44
N ALA A 105 -5.03 13.16 3.73
CA ALA A 105 -6.00 13.82 2.89
C ALA A 105 -5.94 13.33 1.45
N VAL A 106 -7.11 13.22 0.80
CA VAL A 106 -7.21 12.80 -0.61
C VAL A 106 -7.86 13.91 -1.44
N LYS A 107 -7.13 14.39 -2.46
CA LYS A 107 -7.66 15.24 -3.52
C LYS A 107 -8.03 14.37 -4.71
N LEU A 108 -9.29 13.93 -4.77
CA LEU A 108 -9.79 13.18 -5.92
C LEU A 108 -10.14 14.15 -7.05
N LYS A 109 -9.37 14.11 -8.14
CA LYS A 109 -9.57 14.89 -9.36
C LYS A 109 -10.10 13.99 -10.49
N ARG A 110 -10.80 14.59 -11.45
CA ARG A 110 -11.45 13.83 -12.54
C ARG A 110 -10.45 13.17 -13.49
N ARG A 111 -9.42 13.90 -13.94
CA ARG A 111 -8.39 13.46 -14.90
C ARG A 111 -7.12 14.28 -14.67
N GLY A 112 -5.97 13.73 -15.03
CA GLY A 112 -4.67 14.40 -14.91
C GLY A 112 -3.60 13.71 -15.75
N PRO A 113 -2.32 13.99 -15.48
CA PRO A 113 -1.19 13.45 -16.26
C PRO A 113 -0.75 12.03 -15.83
N ALA A 114 -1.16 11.55 -14.66
CA ALA A 114 -0.76 10.27 -14.07
C ALA A 114 -1.94 9.60 -13.35
N LEU A 115 -1.73 8.47 -12.66
CA LEU A 115 -2.76 7.85 -11.81
C LEU A 115 -2.94 8.64 -10.51
N GLY A 116 -1.83 9.08 -9.89
CA GLY A 116 -1.81 9.95 -8.74
C GLY A 116 -0.57 10.84 -8.68
N SER A 117 -0.43 11.58 -7.58
CA SER A 117 0.78 12.35 -7.25
C SER A 117 0.75 12.74 -5.76
N THR A 118 1.84 12.42 -5.08
CA THR A 118 2.06 12.71 -3.65
C THR A 118 3.44 13.27 -3.45
N LEU A 119 3.55 14.29 -2.61
CA LEU A 119 4.82 14.79 -2.13
C LEU A 119 5.08 14.22 -0.72
N PRO A 120 6.31 13.83 -0.39
CA PRO A 120 6.64 13.26 0.93
C PRO A 120 6.23 14.17 2.08
N HIS A 121 5.75 13.56 3.17
CA HIS A 121 5.45 14.22 4.46
C HIS A 121 4.47 15.40 4.38
N THR A 122 3.61 15.45 3.36
CA THR A 122 2.61 16.53 3.21
C THR A 122 1.27 16.18 3.84
N GLY A 123 1.06 14.92 4.19
CA GLY A 123 -0.20 14.39 4.69
C GLY A 123 -1.32 14.48 3.65
N ILE A 124 -1.00 14.57 2.35
CA ILE A 124 -1.99 14.74 1.28
C ILE A 124 -1.54 14.16 -0.07
N THR A 125 -2.46 13.44 -0.73
CA THR A 125 -2.27 12.93 -2.09
C THR A 125 -3.28 13.50 -3.07
N THR A 126 -2.94 13.47 -4.37
CA THR A 126 -3.88 13.64 -5.47
C THR A 126 -4.08 12.31 -6.19
N ALA A 127 -5.34 11.94 -6.46
CA ALA A 127 -5.69 10.76 -7.27
C ALA A 127 -6.57 11.17 -8.46
N TYR A 128 -6.28 10.65 -9.65
CA TYR A 128 -6.96 11.00 -10.90
C TYR A 128 -7.92 9.88 -11.33
N TYR A 129 -9.18 10.00 -10.90
CA TYR A 129 -10.17 8.92 -10.98
C TYR A 129 -10.33 8.30 -12.38
N LYS A 130 -10.48 9.10 -13.45
CA LYS A 130 -10.65 8.54 -14.80
C LYS A 130 -9.43 7.80 -15.31
N ASN A 131 -8.23 8.18 -14.87
CA ASN A 131 -7.00 7.52 -15.28
C ASN A 131 -6.93 6.15 -14.59
N ILE A 132 -7.09 6.13 -13.26
CA ILE A 132 -7.17 4.90 -12.45
C ILE A 132 -8.23 3.94 -12.99
N ARG A 133 -9.41 4.43 -13.38
CA ARG A 133 -10.48 3.58 -13.93
C ARG A 133 -10.19 3.01 -15.32
N ALA A 134 -9.40 3.72 -16.12
CA ALA A 134 -9.00 3.24 -17.45
C ALA A 134 -7.86 2.22 -17.34
N ASP A 135 -7.00 2.40 -16.34
CA ASP A 135 -5.83 1.57 -16.06
C ASP A 135 -6.20 0.22 -15.42
N MET A 136 -7.16 0.23 -14.48
CA MET A 136 -7.62 -0.96 -13.76
C MET A 136 -9.14 -1.20 -13.95
N PRO A 137 -9.60 -1.49 -15.18
CA PRO A 137 -11.03 -1.61 -15.49
C PRO A 137 -11.71 -2.81 -14.80
N GLU A 138 -10.98 -3.88 -14.52
CA GLU A 138 -11.45 -5.13 -13.90
C GLU A 138 -11.73 -5.01 -12.40
N LEU A 139 -11.08 -4.07 -11.72
CA LEU A 139 -11.30 -3.84 -10.29
C LEU A 139 -12.56 -3.00 -10.05
N PRO A 140 -13.31 -3.21 -8.96
CA PRO A 140 -14.30 -2.26 -8.48
C PRO A 140 -13.69 -0.88 -8.21
N ARG A 141 -14.52 0.18 -8.25
CA ARG A 141 -14.06 1.58 -8.12
C ARG A 141 -13.18 1.84 -6.89
N ALA A 142 -13.62 1.36 -5.73
CA ALA A 142 -12.88 1.53 -4.48
C ALA A 142 -11.58 0.72 -4.44
N TYR A 143 -11.56 -0.48 -5.05
CA TYR A 143 -10.37 -1.34 -5.12
C TYR A 143 -9.30 -0.70 -6.01
N ALA A 144 -9.67 -0.25 -7.21
CA ALA A 144 -8.74 0.45 -8.09
C ALA A 144 -8.16 1.73 -7.46
N LEU A 145 -9.00 2.49 -6.74
CA LEU A 145 -8.52 3.64 -5.98
C LEU A 145 -7.58 3.21 -4.83
N ALA A 146 -7.88 2.12 -4.13
CA ALA A 146 -7.04 1.60 -3.06
C ALA A 146 -5.66 1.16 -3.55
N VAL A 147 -5.55 0.55 -4.75
CA VAL A 147 -4.25 0.26 -5.39
C VAL A 147 -3.43 1.53 -5.52
N ASN A 148 -4.02 2.57 -6.13
CA ASN A 148 -3.34 3.86 -6.29
C ASN A 148 -2.96 4.45 -4.93
N LEU A 149 -3.84 4.41 -3.94
CA LEU A 149 -3.54 4.95 -2.60
C LEU A 149 -2.42 4.17 -1.89
N CYS A 150 -2.32 2.85 -2.06
CA CYS A 150 -1.21 2.06 -1.52
C CYS A 150 0.13 2.55 -2.09
N HIS A 151 0.19 2.76 -3.40
CA HIS A 151 1.35 3.29 -4.10
C HIS A 151 1.70 4.71 -3.65
N GLU A 152 0.72 5.62 -3.69
CA GLU A 152 0.91 7.03 -3.32
C GLU A 152 1.32 7.22 -1.86
N TYR A 153 0.91 6.31 -0.97
CA TYR A 153 1.33 6.35 0.41
C TYR A 153 2.81 5.99 0.59
N MET A 154 3.41 5.19 -0.30
CA MET A 154 4.86 4.98 -0.26
C MET A 154 5.61 6.29 -0.53
N HIS A 155 5.11 7.14 -1.42
CA HIS A 155 5.66 8.49 -1.62
C HIS A 155 5.47 9.39 -0.40
N GLU A 156 4.33 9.31 0.29
CA GLU A 156 4.13 10.01 1.57
C GLU A 156 5.20 9.62 2.59
N LEU A 157 5.57 8.33 2.62
CA LEU A 157 6.62 7.75 3.47
C LEU A 157 8.04 7.95 2.93
N GLU A 158 8.24 8.87 1.99
CA GLU A 158 9.56 9.22 1.43
C GLU A 158 10.21 8.16 0.53
N TYR A 159 9.42 7.22 0.00
CA TYR A 159 9.88 6.30 -1.03
C TYR A 159 9.48 6.80 -2.42
N CYS A 160 10.44 7.32 -3.18
CA CYS A 160 10.29 7.84 -4.53
C CYS A 160 10.68 6.83 -5.61
N HIS A 161 10.20 7.10 -6.82
CA HIS A 161 10.62 6.33 -7.96
C HIS A 161 12.08 6.56 -8.34
N ARG A 162 12.77 5.50 -8.73
CA ARG A 162 14.09 5.60 -9.38
C ARG A 162 13.98 6.17 -10.79
N SER A 163 12.87 5.92 -11.47
CA SER A 163 12.61 6.34 -12.84
C SER A 163 11.14 6.74 -12.99
N ASN A 164 10.89 7.80 -13.75
CA ASN A 164 9.52 8.21 -14.11
C ASN A 164 8.94 7.38 -15.28
N ARG A 165 9.68 6.38 -15.77
CA ARG A 165 9.27 5.49 -16.85
C ARG A 165 9.71 4.06 -16.56
N PHE A 166 8.74 3.17 -16.61
CA PHE A 166 8.90 1.73 -16.57
C PHE A 166 8.37 1.16 -17.89
N ASN A 167 9.06 0.16 -18.45
CA ASN A 167 8.70 -0.44 -19.73
C ASN A 167 7.92 -1.72 -19.46
N GLU A 168 6.64 -1.55 -19.13
CA GLU A 168 5.73 -2.68 -18.92
C GLU A 168 5.63 -3.53 -20.19
N PRO A 169 5.83 -4.85 -20.10
CA PRO A 169 5.68 -5.74 -21.26
C PRO A 169 4.23 -5.82 -21.75
N ASP A 170 3.27 -5.75 -20.83
CA ASP A 170 1.83 -5.69 -21.10
C ASP A 170 1.07 -5.13 -19.89
N ALA A 171 -0.26 -4.97 -20.02
CA ALA A 171 -1.10 -4.38 -18.99
C ALA A 171 -1.28 -5.24 -17.71
N ALA A 172 -0.91 -6.53 -17.74
CA ALA A 172 -1.06 -7.43 -16.60
C ALA A 172 0.27 -7.69 -15.86
N HIS A 173 1.40 -7.27 -16.45
CA HIS A 173 2.73 -7.58 -15.94
C HIS A 173 3.57 -6.30 -15.79
N PRO A 174 4.18 -6.06 -14.62
CA PRO A 174 5.04 -4.91 -14.42
C PRO A 174 6.33 -5.02 -15.23
N ASP A 175 6.94 -3.88 -15.53
CA ASP A 175 8.38 -3.80 -15.82
C ASP A 175 9.20 -4.59 -14.77
N PRO A 176 10.01 -5.59 -15.17
CA PRO A 176 10.72 -6.44 -14.23
C PRO A 176 11.77 -5.71 -13.37
N GLU A 177 12.46 -4.71 -13.92
CA GLU A 177 13.47 -3.97 -13.18
C GLU A 177 12.82 -3.07 -12.14
N GLY A 178 11.77 -2.34 -12.53
CA GLY A 178 10.95 -1.53 -11.64
C GLY A 178 10.38 -2.39 -10.51
N TYR A 179 9.75 -3.52 -10.85
CA TYR A 179 9.15 -4.39 -9.85
C TYR A 179 10.18 -4.93 -8.84
N GLN A 180 11.40 -5.20 -9.27
CA GLN A 180 12.46 -5.68 -8.39
C GLN A 180 13.06 -4.57 -7.52
N LYS A 181 13.24 -3.36 -8.05
CA LYS A 181 14.12 -2.34 -7.45
C LYS A 181 13.39 -1.11 -6.90
N ASP A 182 12.11 -0.92 -7.22
CA ASP A 182 11.37 0.28 -6.87
C ASP A 182 10.24 -0.01 -5.87
N ILE A 183 10.31 0.59 -4.70
CA ILE A 183 9.41 0.31 -3.57
C ILE A 183 7.98 0.71 -3.92
N ALA A 184 7.76 1.97 -4.32
CA ALA A 184 6.43 2.49 -4.61
C ALA A 184 5.77 1.74 -5.77
N TYR A 185 6.54 1.46 -6.82
CA TYR A 185 6.07 0.70 -7.97
C TYR A 185 5.70 -0.74 -7.60
N ARG A 186 6.57 -1.45 -6.88
CA ARG A 186 6.30 -2.82 -6.43
C ARG A 186 5.08 -2.90 -5.52
N VAL A 187 4.93 -1.97 -4.57
CA VAL A 187 3.77 -1.92 -3.66
C VAL A 187 2.46 -1.72 -4.42
N GLY A 188 2.44 -0.85 -5.44
CA GLY A 188 1.28 -0.69 -6.32
C GLY A 188 0.87 -1.99 -7.01
N TRP A 189 1.82 -2.68 -7.63
CA TRP A 189 1.57 -3.96 -8.31
C TRP A 189 1.19 -5.10 -7.35
N ASP A 190 1.85 -5.20 -6.20
CA ASP A 190 1.52 -6.19 -5.17
C ASP A 190 0.08 -5.99 -4.65
N ALA A 191 -0.32 -4.74 -4.40
CA ALA A 191 -1.68 -4.39 -4.00
C ALA A 191 -2.69 -4.73 -5.11
N PHE A 192 -2.37 -4.42 -6.37
CA PHE A 192 -3.20 -4.79 -7.52
C PHE A 192 -3.46 -6.29 -7.58
N TYR A 193 -2.40 -7.11 -7.56
CA TYR A 193 -2.55 -8.56 -7.62
C TYR A 193 -3.34 -9.13 -6.45
N GLN A 194 -3.09 -8.63 -5.24
CA GLN A 194 -3.84 -9.05 -4.07
C GLN A 194 -5.32 -8.71 -4.17
N LEU A 195 -5.65 -7.51 -4.64
CA LEU A 195 -7.02 -7.03 -4.78
C LEU A 195 -7.78 -7.72 -5.91
N VAL A 196 -7.11 -8.08 -7.01
CA VAL A 196 -7.68 -8.93 -8.07
C VAL A 196 -8.08 -10.29 -7.49
N GLU A 197 -7.23 -10.91 -6.68
CA GLU A 197 -7.55 -12.20 -6.04
C GLU A 197 -8.70 -12.06 -5.04
N TRP A 198 -8.76 -10.98 -4.26
CA TRP A 198 -9.88 -10.73 -3.36
C TRP A 198 -11.21 -10.59 -4.09
N VAL A 199 -11.22 -9.93 -5.25
CA VAL A 199 -12.42 -9.82 -6.10
C VAL A 199 -12.85 -11.19 -6.61
N LYS A 200 -11.92 -12.02 -7.09
CA LYS A 200 -12.23 -13.40 -7.55
C LYS A 200 -12.80 -14.27 -6.43
N GLN A 201 -12.35 -14.06 -5.20
CA GLN A 201 -12.82 -14.79 -4.02
C GLN A 201 -14.13 -14.24 -3.43
N GLY A 202 -14.66 -13.14 -3.97
CA GLY A 202 -15.84 -12.47 -3.42
C GLY A 202 -15.62 -11.93 -2.00
N LYS A 203 -14.37 -11.57 -1.66
CA LYS A 203 -14.04 -11.10 -0.31
C LYS A 203 -14.75 -9.76 -0.04
N PRO A 204 -15.51 -9.63 1.06
CA PRO A 204 -16.15 -8.38 1.40
C PRO A 204 -15.11 -7.31 1.74
N ILE A 205 -15.47 -6.05 1.51
CA ILE A 205 -14.66 -4.91 1.95
C ILE A 205 -14.72 -4.86 3.49
N PRO A 206 -13.60 -4.83 4.21
CA PRO A 206 -13.61 -4.68 5.66
C PRO A 206 -14.33 -3.38 6.05
N ASP A 207 -15.20 -3.47 7.07
CA ASP A 207 -15.96 -2.36 7.65
C ASP A 207 -17.02 -1.69 6.75
N LEU A 208 -17.56 -2.41 5.76
CA LEU A 208 -18.75 -2.02 4.97
C LEU A 208 -19.82 -3.12 4.92
#